data_AF-A0A367ITQ9-F1
#
_entry.id   AF-A0A367ITQ9-F1
#
_cell.length_a   1.000
_cell.length_b   1.000
_cell.length_c   1.000
_cell.angle_alpha   90.00
_cell.angle_beta   90.00
_cell.angle_gamma   90.00
#
_symmetry.space_group_name_H-M   'P 1'
#
loop_
_entity.id
_entity.type
_entity.pdbx_description
1 polymer ?
#
loop_
_entity_poly.entity_id
_entity_poly.type
_entity_poly.pdbx_seq_one_letter_code
_entity_poly.pdbx_strand_id
1 'polypeptide(L)'
;MLTSGYGLLGSLTLLLSTLASAATTNTTDPCAAIAGKKTASFHDAKACLDYFKFDKDIAQQTVDTVRKVTNELYVFNEIAASPPNVEGLSVPAVNISYGLDLILKEDWKSDREFQEAVALLLDKVQDAHLSYVPFCYRQFIFWQPIQLNALLRNKRLIANVAYVKNDVWPEAKESWVGCEVTQIDGMEAMDMIVNYAVNNNGESKDVNTCFNNIMNTKSYFHGWDDGADDLGYHRFLPAQEFHNYTMRCPKQGTKAIQEDYDEPFTVQVPWVAQVPPNFSDADNYWTKFCQSAHHQKRDTHYDIHELKMIHEGDVFALNSEGNINAVGTSKGPYIEFIQLEGDLDKVGVVDIQSFSIASEDKEQFVNDVISGLQDFEKKGIEKIILDLSSNGGGDACAGEFLISTFFNSTPDYMSDVKYSPFLER
;
A
#
# COMPACT_ATOMS: atom_id res chain seq x y z
N MET A 1 45.61 -84.10 -37.80
CA MET A 1 46.28 -84.45 -36.55
C MET A 1 45.99 -83.36 -35.55
N LEU A 2 45.35 -83.74 -34.45
CA LEU A 2 45.06 -82.90 -33.30
C LEU A 2 46.37 -82.44 -32.64
N THR A 3 46.43 -81.20 -32.17
CA THR A 3 46.84 -80.89 -30.80
C THR A 3 46.41 -79.47 -30.43
N SER A 4 45.72 -79.40 -29.30
CA SER A 4 45.17 -78.22 -28.64
C SER A 4 46.22 -77.31 -28.03
N GLY A 5 45.86 -76.03 -27.87
CA GLY A 5 46.53 -75.08 -26.98
C GLY A 5 45.54 -74.05 -26.49
N TYR A 6 45.15 -74.13 -25.22
CA TYR A 6 44.25 -73.22 -24.54
C TYR A 6 44.92 -71.85 -24.30
N GLY A 7 44.19 -70.77 -24.55
CA GLY A 7 44.55 -69.41 -24.15
C GLY A 7 43.29 -68.65 -23.77
N LEU A 8 43.10 -68.45 -22.47
CA LEU A 8 42.02 -67.69 -21.85
C LEU A 8 42.24 -66.17 -21.99
N LEU A 9 41.11 -65.45 -22.00
CA LEU A 9 40.85 -64.11 -21.45
C LEU A 9 41.34 -62.87 -22.22
N GLY A 10 40.38 -62.01 -22.54
CA GLY A 10 40.63 -60.62 -22.91
C GLY A 10 39.46 -59.92 -23.61
N SER A 11 38.23 -60.03 -23.10
CA SER A 11 37.12 -59.19 -23.57
C SER A 11 37.34 -57.75 -23.09
N LEU A 12 37.83 -56.90 -23.99
CA LEU A 12 38.00 -55.46 -23.75
C LEU A 12 36.62 -54.79 -23.87
N THR A 13 35.87 -54.73 -22.77
CA THR A 13 34.68 -53.87 -22.66
C THR A 13 35.12 -52.42 -22.63
N LEU A 14 34.89 -51.72 -23.75
CA LEU A 14 35.03 -50.27 -23.85
C LEU A 14 33.92 -49.62 -23.01
N LEU A 15 34.22 -49.26 -21.76
CA LEU A 15 33.40 -48.35 -20.97
C LEU A 15 33.55 -46.95 -21.58
N LEU A 16 32.62 -46.54 -22.44
CA LEU A 16 32.41 -45.13 -22.72
C LEU A 16 31.88 -44.49 -21.43
N SER A 17 32.78 -43.92 -20.64
CA SER A 17 32.42 -42.94 -19.62
C SER A 17 31.90 -41.70 -20.33
N THR A 18 30.59 -41.60 -20.50
CA THR A 18 29.94 -40.32 -20.75
C THR A 18 30.15 -39.48 -19.50
N LEU A 19 31.20 -38.66 -19.50
CA LEU A 19 31.30 -37.49 -18.64
C LEU A 19 30.11 -36.60 -19.02
N ALA A 20 28.99 -36.80 -18.32
CA ALA A 20 28.01 -35.75 -18.19
C ALA A 20 28.73 -34.63 -17.47
N SER A 21 29.27 -33.67 -18.23
CA SER A 21 29.58 -32.36 -17.71
C SER A 21 28.27 -31.85 -17.14
N ALA A 22 28.12 -31.95 -15.82
CA ALA A 22 27.16 -31.15 -15.09
C ALA A 22 27.50 -29.72 -15.49
N ALA A 23 26.67 -29.14 -16.35
CA ALA A 23 26.66 -27.70 -16.53
C ALA A 23 26.37 -27.15 -15.15
N THR A 24 27.42 -26.70 -14.46
CA THR A 24 27.26 -25.74 -13.38
C THR A 24 26.58 -24.55 -14.03
N THR A 25 25.25 -24.49 -13.92
CA THR A 25 24.53 -23.25 -14.09
C THR A 25 25.15 -22.32 -13.07
N ASN A 26 26.10 -21.49 -13.50
CA ASN A 26 26.45 -20.29 -12.78
C ASN A 26 25.16 -19.47 -12.77
N THR A 27 24.33 -19.71 -11.75
CA THR A 27 23.16 -18.89 -11.45
C THR A 27 23.73 -17.57 -11.01
N THR A 28 23.99 -16.70 -11.98
CA THR A 28 24.36 -15.31 -11.73
C THR A 28 23.32 -14.74 -10.77
N ASP A 29 23.78 -14.22 -9.64
CA ASP A 29 22.93 -13.62 -8.62
C ASP A 29 22.08 -12.49 -9.26
N PRO A 30 20.75 -12.62 -9.34
CA PRO A 30 19.89 -11.63 -9.97
C PRO A 30 19.81 -10.34 -9.16
N CYS A 31 19.97 -10.39 -7.83
CA CYS A 31 20.02 -9.21 -6.99
C CYS A 31 21.31 -8.42 -7.23
N ALA A 32 22.46 -9.10 -7.39
CA ALA A 32 23.71 -8.44 -7.75
C ALA A 32 23.63 -7.70 -9.10
N ALA A 33 22.81 -8.17 -10.05
CA ALA A 33 22.62 -7.53 -11.34
C ALA A 33 21.90 -6.17 -11.28
N ILE A 34 21.13 -5.92 -10.22
CA ILE A 34 20.38 -4.66 -10.00
C ILE A 34 20.91 -3.83 -8.82
N ALA A 35 21.80 -4.39 -8.00
CA ALA A 35 22.43 -3.72 -6.88
C ALA A 35 23.07 -2.38 -7.28
N GLY A 36 22.82 -1.34 -6.49
CA GLY A 36 23.33 0.02 -6.72
C GLY A 36 22.65 0.81 -7.83
N LYS A 37 21.71 0.22 -8.59
CA LYS A 37 20.85 0.98 -9.52
C LYS A 37 19.77 1.73 -8.75
N LYS A 38 19.26 2.82 -9.32
CA LYS A 38 18.08 3.53 -8.79
C LYS A 38 16.78 2.81 -9.15
N THR A 39 16.72 2.30 -10.38
CA THR A 39 15.57 1.61 -10.93
C THR A 39 16.00 0.31 -11.63
N ALA A 40 15.06 -0.62 -11.76
CA ALA A 40 15.19 -1.88 -12.48
C ALA A 40 13.91 -2.17 -13.26
N SER A 41 14.01 -3.04 -14.27
CA SER A 41 12.83 -3.58 -14.94
C SER A 41 12.03 -4.45 -13.98
N PHE A 42 10.73 -4.58 -14.22
CA PHE A 42 9.87 -5.56 -13.52
C PHE A 42 10.49 -6.96 -13.54
N HIS A 43 10.98 -7.41 -14.70
CA HIS A 43 11.60 -8.73 -14.86
C HIS A 43 12.80 -8.92 -13.93
N ASP A 44 13.73 -7.97 -13.88
CA ASP A 44 14.94 -8.10 -13.06
C ASP A 44 14.64 -8.01 -11.57
N ALA A 45 13.71 -7.14 -11.17
CA ALA A 45 13.24 -7.05 -9.79
C ALA A 45 12.53 -8.34 -9.34
N LYS A 46 11.65 -8.90 -10.19
CA LYS A 46 11.01 -10.20 -9.96
C LYS A 46 12.06 -11.30 -9.81
N ALA A 47 13.05 -11.35 -10.68
CA ALA A 47 14.12 -12.35 -10.62
C ALA A 47 14.92 -12.28 -9.30
N CYS A 48 15.18 -11.07 -8.78
CA CYS A 48 15.81 -10.90 -7.47
C CYS A 48 14.89 -11.36 -6.33
N LEU A 49 13.63 -10.91 -6.30
CA LEU A 49 12.72 -11.25 -5.20
C LEU A 49 12.34 -12.74 -5.17
N ASP A 50 12.27 -13.40 -6.32
CA ASP A 50 12.01 -14.85 -6.41
C ASP A 50 13.26 -15.73 -6.24
N TYR A 51 14.44 -15.12 -6.07
CA TYR A 51 15.68 -15.86 -5.86
C TYR A 51 15.66 -16.67 -4.55
N PHE A 52 15.02 -16.12 -3.52
CA PHE A 52 14.92 -16.71 -2.19
C PHE A 52 13.96 -17.90 -2.16
N LYS A 53 14.46 -19.04 -1.64
CA LYS A 53 13.72 -20.31 -1.65
C LYS A 53 12.74 -20.38 -0.50
N PHE A 54 11.57 -20.93 -0.81
CA PHE A 54 10.55 -21.26 0.16
C PHE A 54 11.09 -22.27 1.19
N ASP A 55 10.89 -21.98 2.47
CA ASP A 55 11.26 -22.84 3.60
C ASP A 55 9.99 -23.20 4.38
N LYS A 56 9.71 -24.51 4.49
CA LYS A 56 8.49 -25.02 5.11
C LYS A 56 8.42 -24.77 6.61
N ASP A 57 9.57 -24.78 7.30
CA ASP A 57 9.60 -24.59 8.75
C ASP A 57 9.37 -23.11 9.08
N ILE A 58 9.97 -22.20 8.32
CA ILE A 58 9.69 -20.76 8.42
C ILE A 58 8.23 -20.47 8.09
N ALA A 59 7.71 -21.07 7.01
CA ALA A 59 6.32 -20.87 6.59
C ALA A 59 5.32 -21.30 7.67
N GLN A 60 5.55 -22.47 8.29
CA GLN A 60 4.71 -22.95 9.39
C GLN A 60 4.78 -22.00 10.59
N GLN A 61 5.96 -21.54 10.99
CA GLN A 61 6.12 -20.60 12.10
C GLN A 61 5.42 -19.25 11.85
N THR A 62 5.51 -18.73 10.62
CA THR A 62 4.81 -17.51 10.21
C THR A 62 3.31 -17.69 10.31
N VAL A 63 2.76 -18.76 9.74
CA VAL A 63 1.32 -19.03 9.77
C VAL A 63 0.81 -19.24 11.20
N ASP A 64 1.54 -19.97 12.03
CA ASP A 64 1.16 -20.18 13.43
C ASP A 64 1.11 -18.86 14.20
N THR A 65 2.08 -17.97 13.95
CA THR A 65 2.14 -16.64 14.56
C THR A 65 0.98 -15.76 14.11
N VAL A 66 0.77 -15.64 12.80
CA VAL A 66 -0.33 -14.84 12.23
C VAL A 66 -1.66 -15.36 12.75
N ARG A 67 -1.89 -16.68 12.71
CA ARG A 67 -3.12 -17.31 13.20
C ARG A 67 -3.38 -16.99 14.67
N LYS A 68 -2.36 -17.07 15.52
CA LYS A 68 -2.50 -16.75 16.94
C LYS A 68 -2.88 -15.28 17.14
N VAL A 69 -2.23 -14.35 16.43
CA VAL A 69 -2.57 -12.92 16.52
C VAL A 69 -3.99 -12.67 16.04
N THR A 70 -4.39 -13.23 14.89
CA THR A 70 -5.72 -12.97 14.33
C THR A 70 -6.83 -13.64 15.12
N ASN A 71 -6.59 -14.78 15.77
CA ASN A 71 -7.61 -15.45 16.57
C ASN A 71 -7.79 -14.83 17.95
N GLU A 72 -6.70 -14.37 18.57
CA GLU A 72 -6.72 -13.94 19.97
C GLU A 72 -6.78 -12.41 20.14
N LEU A 73 -6.24 -11.64 19.18
CA LEU A 73 -6.09 -10.18 19.30
C LEU A 73 -6.92 -9.39 18.29
N TYR A 74 -7.23 -9.96 17.12
CA TYR A 74 -8.06 -9.28 16.14
C TYR A 74 -9.55 -9.39 16.51
N VAL A 75 -10.07 -8.34 17.13
CA VAL A 75 -11.44 -8.29 17.68
C VAL A 75 -12.54 -8.48 16.62
N PHE A 76 -12.25 -8.21 15.34
CA PHE A 76 -13.20 -8.32 14.24
C PHE A 76 -13.11 -9.63 13.46
N ASN A 77 -12.33 -10.62 13.91
CA ASN A 77 -12.13 -11.88 13.17
C ASN A 77 -13.44 -12.61 12.82
N GLU A 78 -14.40 -12.65 13.75
CA GLU A 78 -15.71 -13.26 13.51
C GLU A 78 -16.55 -12.49 12.50
N ILE A 79 -16.49 -11.15 12.57
CA ILE A 79 -17.17 -10.26 11.61
C ILE A 79 -16.51 -10.36 10.23
N ALA A 80 -15.19 -10.49 10.15
CA ALA A 80 -14.49 -10.73 8.89
C ALA A 80 -14.95 -12.04 8.24
N ALA A 81 -15.10 -13.11 9.02
CA ALA A 81 -15.56 -14.41 8.52
C ALA A 81 -17.04 -14.44 8.13
N SER A 82 -17.88 -13.58 8.73
CA SER A 82 -19.32 -13.52 8.50
C SER A 82 -19.84 -12.07 8.58
N PRO A 83 -19.52 -11.22 7.59
CA PRO A 83 -19.87 -9.81 7.65
C PRO A 83 -21.40 -9.62 7.60
N PRO A 84 -21.94 -8.59 8.27
CA PRO A 84 -23.36 -8.27 8.19
C PRO A 84 -23.73 -7.86 6.76
N ASN A 85 -24.93 -8.24 6.33
CA ASN A 85 -25.47 -7.75 5.07
C ASN A 85 -26.03 -6.34 5.26
N VAL A 86 -25.35 -5.34 4.71
CA VAL A 86 -25.72 -3.93 4.78
C VAL A 86 -25.88 -3.42 3.35
N GLU A 87 -27.03 -2.80 3.05
CA GLU A 87 -27.27 -2.21 1.75
C GLU A 87 -26.20 -1.16 1.43
N GLY A 88 -25.57 -1.29 0.26
CA GLY A 88 -24.50 -0.38 -0.19
C GLY A 88 -23.08 -0.76 0.25
N LEU A 89 -22.90 -1.74 1.16
CA LEU A 89 -21.59 -2.27 1.52
C LEU A 89 -21.41 -3.67 0.92
N SER A 90 -20.30 -3.87 0.20
CA SER A 90 -19.92 -5.17 -0.38
C SER A 90 -18.66 -5.68 0.30
N VAL A 91 -18.82 -6.30 1.47
CA VAL A 91 -17.71 -6.83 2.27
C VAL A 91 -17.53 -8.33 1.98
N PRO A 92 -16.37 -8.76 1.46
CA PRO A 92 -16.10 -10.18 1.27
C PRO A 92 -16.00 -10.89 2.62
N ALA A 93 -16.61 -12.07 2.73
CA ALA A 93 -16.40 -12.94 3.88
C ALA A 93 -15.01 -13.58 3.79
N VAL A 94 -14.16 -13.36 4.80
CA VAL A 94 -12.78 -13.85 4.86
C VAL A 94 -12.59 -14.64 6.16
N ASN A 95 -12.55 -15.96 6.03
CA ASN A 95 -12.12 -16.84 7.12
C ASN A 95 -10.58 -16.94 7.09
N ILE A 96 -9.92 -16.11 7.91
CA ILE A 96 -8.46 -16.01 7.94
C ILE A 96 -7.81 -17.37 8.26
N SER A 97 -8.29 -18.07 9.29
CA SER A 97 -7.73 -19.38 9.68
C SER A 97 -7.82 -20.41 8.55
N TYR A 98 -8.95 -20.45 7.83
CA TYR A 98 -9.11 -21.35 6.68
C TYR A 98 -8.22 -20.94 5.50
N GLY A 99 -8.10 -19.63 5.22
CA GLY A 99 -7.19 -19.13 4.19
C GLY A 99 -5.74 -19.51 4.46
N LEU A 100 -5.29 -19.41 5.71
CA LEU A 100 -3.96 -19.85 6.13
C LEU A 100 -3.75 -21.36 5.94
N ASP A 101 -4.78 -22.19 6.18
CA ASP A 101 -4.71 -23.63 5.91
C ASP A 101 -4.58 -23.97 4.42
N LEU A 102 -5.17 -23.16 3.55
CA LEU A 102 -5.02 -23.31 2.10
C LEU A 102 -3.61 -22.90 1.67
N ILE A 103 -3.11 -21.76 2.15
CA ILE A 103 -1.77 -21.27 1.83
C ILE A 103 -0.69 -22.31 2.19
N LEU A 104 -0.81 -23.00 3.32
CA LEU A 104 0.17 -24.04 3.71
C LEU A 104 0.15 -25.31 2.83
N LYS A 105 -0.92 -25.54 2.05
CA LYS A 105 -1.04 -26.71 1.16
C LYS A 105 -0.49 -26.47 -0.24
N GLU A 106 -0.30 -25.21 -0.62
CA GLU A 106 0.22 -24.83 -1.93
C GLU A 106 1.72 -25.13 -2.07
N ASP A 107 2.15 -25.35 -3.33
CA ASP A 107 3.55 -25.57 -3.68
C ASP A 107 4.19 -24.25 -4.16
N TRP A 108 4.71 -23.49 -3.20
CA TRP A 108 5.30 -22.17 -3.43
C TRP A 108 6.67 -22.24 -4.12
N LYS A 109 6.88 -21.43 -5.17
CA LYS A 109 8.13 -21.45 -5.94
C LYS A 109 9.23 -20.60 -5.30
N SER A 110 8.84 -19.58 -4.55
CA SER A 110 9.72 -18.67 -3.82
C SER A 110 9.12 -18.35 -2.44
N ASP A 111 9.96 -17.92 -1.51
CA ASP A 111 9.48 -17.45 -0.20
C ASP A 111 8.64 -16.16 -0.36
N ARG A 112 8.98 -15.29 -1.32
CA ARG A 112 8.18 -14.11 -1.68
C ARG A 112 6.72 -14.46 -1.96
N GLU A 113 6.46 -15.41 -2.86
CA GLU A 113 5.09 -15.79 -3.24
C GLU A 113 4.28 -16.23 -2.01
N PHE A 114 4.89 -17.00 -1.10
CA PHE A 114 4.26 -17.41 0.15
C PHE A 114 3.97 -16.21 1.07
N GLN A 115 4.97 -15.36 1.33
CA GLN A 115 4.79 -14.22 2.24
C GLN A 115 3.76 -13.22 1.72
N GLU A 116 3.76 -12.96 0.41
CA GLU A 116 2.76 -12.10 -0.23
C GLU A 116 1.35 -12.71 -0.15
N ALA A 117 1.21 -14.03 -0.30
CA ALA A 117 -0.09 -14.68 -0.16
C ALA A 117 -0.67 -14.53 1.26
N VAL A 118 0.16 -14.61 2.29
CA VAL A 118 -0.26 -14.34 3.68
C VAL A 118 -0.69 -12.89 3.85
N ALA A 119 0.06 -11.94 3.28
CA ALA A 119 -0.29 -10.52 3.34
C ALA A 119 -1.61 -10.22 2.62
N LEU A 120 -1.76 -10.70 1.38
CA LEU A 120 -2.95 -10.51 0.55
C LEU A 120 -4.21 -11.16 1.16
N LEU A 121 -4.06 -12.26 1.91
CA LEU A 121 -5.17 -12.84 2.66
C LEU A 121 -5.71 -11.86 3.71
N LEU A 122 -4.83 -11.17 4.44
CA LEU A 122 -5.24 -10.17 5.43
C LEU A 122 -5.78 -8.91 4.76
N ASP A 123 -5.16 -8.44 3.68
CA ASP A 123 -5.65 -7.29 2.91
C ASP A 123 -7.08 -7.54 2.38
N LYS A 124 -7.43 -8.80 2.09
CA LYS A 124 -8.79 -9.15 1.64
C LYS A 124 -9.87 -8.90 2.70
N VAL A 125 -9.50 -8.80 3.98
CA VAL A 125 -10.41 -8.44 5.08
C VAL A 125 -10.87 -6.97 4.99
N GLN A 126 -10.18 -6.14 4.19
CA GLN A 126 -10.52 -4.74 3.97
C GLN A 126 -10.50 -3.95 5.28
N ASP A 127 -9.36 -3.98 5.97
CA ASP A 127 -9.15 -3.34 7.26
C ASP A 127 -7.72 -2.80 7.35
N ALA A 128 -7.57 -1.48 7.21
CA ALA A 128 -6.28 -0.79 7.25
C ALA A 128 -5.44 -1.08 8.51
N HIS A 129 -6.06 -1.53 9.61
CA HIS A 129 -5.36 -1.84 10.86
C HIS A 129 -4.99 -3.32 11.01
N LEU A 130 -5.42 -4.18 10.08
CA LEU A 130 -5.02 -5.59 10.03
C LEU A 130 -4.06 -5.82 8.87
N SER A 131 -2.76 -5.77 9.14
CA SER A 131 -1.74 -5.98 8.11
C SER A 131 -0.68 -7.00 8.52
N TYR A 132 -0.22 -7.76 7.53
CA TYR A 132 1.01 -8.54 7.59
C TYR A 132 1.99 -7.95 6.58
N VAL A 133 3.08 -7.36 7.08
CA VAL A 133 4.04 -6.64 6.26
C VAL A 133 5.35 -7.44 6.19
N PRO A 134 5.55 -8.28 5.16
CA PRO A 134 6.78 -9.03 5.01
C PRO A 134 7.91 -8.10 4.59
N PHE A 135 8.59 -7.50 5.57
CA PHE A 135 9.56 -6.41 5.36
C PHE A 135 10.62 -6.77 4.31
N CYS A 136 11.09 -8.03 4.28
CA CYS A 136 12.00 -8.58 3.28
C CYS A 136 11.56 -8.31 1.83
N TYR A 137 10.26 -8.32 1.54
CA TYR A 137 9.71 -8.20 0.18
C TYR A 137 9.01 -6.87 -0.08
N ARG A 138 8.99 -5.96 0.90
CA ARG A 138 8.36 -4.63 0.81
C ARG A 138 9.36 -3.48 0.59
N GLN A 139 10.63 -3.81 0.32
CA GLN A 139 11.69 -2.82 0.11
C GLN A 139 11.68 -2.21 -1.30
N PHE A 140 11.20 -2.96 -2.29
CA PHE A 140 11.00 -2.46 -3.64
C PHE A 140 9.69 -1.69 -3.71
N ILE A 141 9.70 -0.59 -4.47
CA ILE A 141 8.48 0.14 -4.84
C ILE A 141 8.33 0.01 -6.34
N PHE A 142 7.19 -0.44 -6.82
CA PHE A 142 6.89 -0.56 -8.24
C PHE A 142 6.01 0.60 -8.65
N TRP A 143 6.41 1.33 -9.69
CA TRP A 143 5.71 2.50 -10.19
C TRP A 143 5.07 2.19 -11.53
N GLN A 144 3.82 2.60 -11.70
CA GLN A 144 3.24 2.90 -12.99
C GLN A 144 3.59 4.37 -13.34
N PRO A 145 4.35 4.62 -14.42
CA PRO A 145 4.80 5.96 -14.80
C PRO A 145 3.69 6.95 -15.21
N ILE A 146 2.41 6.57 -15.12
CA ILE A 146 1.25 7.43 -15.36
C ILE A 146 0.39 7.38 -14.10
N GLN A 147 0.18 8.53 -13.47
CA GLN A 147 -0.70 8.65 -12.30
C GLN A 147 -2.05 9.20 -12.72
N LEU A 148 -3.13 8.60 -12.23
CA LEU A 148 -4.49 8.92 -12.66
C LEU A 148 -5.25 9.65 -11.56
N ASN A 149 -5.95 10.73 -11.91
CA ASN A 149 -6.98 11.33 -11.04
C ASN A 149 -8.36 11.19 -11.69
N ALA A 150 -9.39 11.37 -10.87
CA ALA A 150 -10.78 11.36 -11.32
C ALA A 150 -11.26 12.80 -11.51
N LEU A 151 -11.81 13.13 -12.68
CA LEU A 151 -12.34 14.48 -12.98
C LEU A 151 -13.79 14.42 -13.42
N LEU A 152 -14.60 15.39 -12.98
CA LEU A 152 -15.95 15.57 -13.50
C LEU A 152 -15.91 16.37 -14.81
N ARG A 153 -16.27 15.74 -15.93
CA ARG A 153 -16.39 16.37 -17.25
C ARG A 153 -17.79 16.10 -17.80
N ASN A 154 -18.53 17.16 -18.15
CA ASN A 154 -19.92 17.07 -18.62
C ASN A 154 -20.83 16.15 -17.77
N LYS A 155 -20.74 16.31 -16.44
CA LYS A 155 -21.50 15.53 -15.44
C LYS A 155 -21.17 14.03 -15.42
N ARG A 156 -20.07 13.60 -16.04
CA ARG A 156 -19.54 12.24 -15.97
C ARG A 156 -18.16 12.27 -15.31
N LEU A 157 -17.89 11.29 -14.43
CA LEU A 157 -16.57 11.06 -13.89
C LEU A 157 -15.71 10.35 -14.94
N ILE A 158 -14.52 10.88 -15.21
CA ILE A 158 -13.56 10.32 -16.14
C ILE A 158 -12.22 10.08 -15.44
N ALA A 159 -11.47 9.07 -15.90
CA ALA A 159 -10.09 8.87 -15.53
C ALA A 159 -9.21 9.79 -16.38
N ASN A 160 -8.37 10.59 -15.72
CA ASN A 160 -7.51 11.58 -16.37
C ASN A 160 -6.06 11.35 -15.94
N VAL A 161 -5.13 11.53 -16.86
CA VAL A 161 -3.70 11.54 -16.52
C VAL A 161 -3.38 12.82 -15.74
N ALA A 162 -3.12 12.66 -14.45
CA ALA A 162 -2.79 13.76 -13.54
C ALA A 162 -1.33 14.20 -13.71
N TYR A 163 -0.43 13.21 -13.79
CA TYR A 163 1.01 13.42 -13.87
C TYR A 163 1.70 12.23 -14.52
N VAL A 164 2.90 12.45 -15.06
CA VAL A 164 3.76 11.39 -15.63
C VAL A 164 5.14 11.41 -14.98
N LYS A 165 5.66 10.24 -14.62
CA LYS A 165 6.99 10.09 -14.01
C LYS A 165 8.05 9.77 -15.07
N ASN A 166 8.41 10.78 -15.87
CA ASN A 166 9.43 10.64 -16.92
C ASN A 166 10.87 10.50 -16.38
N ASP A 167 11.09 10.83 -15.11
CA ASP A 167 12.32 10.54 -14.37
C ASP A 167 12.46 9.05 -14.02
N VAL A 168 11.33 8.35 -13.87
CA VAL A 168 11.27 6.89 -13.66
C VAL A 168 11.26 6.13 -14.98
N TRP A 169 10.47 6.59 -15.96
CA TRP A 169 10.36 5.99 -17.29
C TRP A 169 10.50 7.05 -18.40
N PRO A 170 11.69 7.18 -19.04
CA PRO A 170 11.97 8.26 -20.00
C PRO A 170 11.04 8.32 -21.23
N GLU A 171 10.37 7.22 -21.58
CA GLU A 171 9.41 7.15 -22.67
C GLU A 171 8.05 7.76 -22.32
N ALA A 172 7.78 8.02 -21.03
CA ALA A 172 6.59 8.74 -20.58
C ALA A 172 6.61 10.18 -21.11
N LYS A 173 5.51 10.63 -21.71
CA LYS A 173 5.43 11.95 -22.35
C LYS A 173 4.58 12.90 -21.52
N GLU A 174 5.16 14.06 -21.18
CA GLU A 174 4.44 15.17 -20.51
C GLU A 174 3.18 15.60 -21.27
N SER A 175 3.17 15.43 -22.61
CA SER A 175 1.99 15.69 -23.43
C SER A 175 0.77 14.81 -23.12
N TRP A 176 0.93 13.75 -22.32
CA TRP A 176 -0.19 12.90 -21.89
C TRP A 176 -0.97 13.50 -20.71
N VAL A 177 -0.38 14.45 -19.97
CA VAL A 177 -1.07 15.11 -18.86
C VAL A 177 -2.34 15.80 -19.35
N GLY A 178 -3.46 15.53 -18.70
CA GLY A 178 -4.78 16.04 -19.10
C GLY A 178 -5.52 15.20 -20.15
N CYS A 179 -4.91 14.12 -20.65
CA CYS A 179 -5.59 13.18 -21.52
C CYS A 179 -6.54 12.30 -20.71
N GLU A 180 -7.68 11.98 -21.32
CA GLU A 180 -8.65 11.07 -20.77
C GLU A 180 -8.22 9.63 -21.05
N VAL A 181 -8.13 8.82 -20.00
CA VAL A 181 -7.96 7.37 -20.12
C VAL A 181 -9.36 6.76 -20.31
N THR A 182 -9.56 6.16 -21.47
CA THR A 182 -10.86 5.57 -21.86
C THR A 182 -10.90 4.07 -21.61
N GLN A 183 -9.76 3.39 -21.72
CA GLN A 183 -9.63 1.97 -21.41
C GLN A 183 -8.30 1.65 -20.74
N ILE A 184 -8.31 0.65 -19.87
CA ILE A 184 -7.12 0.03 -19.27
C ILE A 184 -7.23 -1.47 -19.53
N ASP A 185 -6.24 -2.05 -20.19
CA ASP A 185 -6.20 -3.47 -20.59
C ASP A 185 -7.45 -3.94 -21.36
N GLY A 186 -8.03 -3.04 -22.16
CA GLY A 186 -9.22 -3.31 -22.97
C GLY A 186 -10.55 -3.27 -22.21
N MET A 187 -10.53 -3.00 -20.90
CA MET A 187 -11.73 -2.70 -20.10
C MET A 187 -11.98 -1.19 -20.08
N GLU A 188 -13.23 -0.75 -19.96
CA GLU A 188 -13.55 0.67 -19.72
C GLU A 188 -12.81 1.15 -18.46
N ALA A 189 -12.21 2.34 -18.53
CA ALA A 189 -11.23 2.78 -17.52
C ALA A 189 -11.82 2.86 -16.11
N MET A 190 -13.02 3.45 -15.97
CA MET A 190 -13.68 3.57 -14.67
C MET A 190 -14.12 2.20 -14.12
N ASP A 191 -14.60 1.30 -14.99
CA ASP A 191 -14.93 -0.07 -14.60
C ASP A 191 -13.70 -0.83 -14.10
N MET A 192 -12.55 -0.68 -14.76
CA MET A 192 -11.28 -1.29 -14.34
C MET A 192 -10.80 -0.74 -13.01
N ILE A 193 -10.83 0.59 -12.84
CA ILE A 193 -10.43 1.27 -11.61
C ILE A 193 -11.32 0.84 -10.44
N VAL A 194 -12.65 0.83 -10.60
CA VAL A 194 -13.57 0.39 -9.55
C VAL A 194 -13.36 -1.09 -9.21
N ASN A 195 -13.14 -1.94 -10.22
CA ASN A 195 -12.84 -3.35 -9.99
C ASN A 195 -11.55 -3.52 -9.17
N TYR A 196 -10.51 -2.77 -9.53
CA TYR A 196 -9.24 -2.78 -8.82
C TYR A 196 -9.40 -2.28 -7.37
N ALA A 197 -10.11 -1.17 -7.14
CA ALA A 197 -10.39 -0.63 -5.80
C ALA A 197 -11.01 -1.68 -4.87
N VAL A 198 -12.06 -2.35 -5.35
CA VAL A 198 -12.80 -3.37 -4.58
C VAL A 198 -11.93 -4.61 -4.29
N ASN A 199 -11.04 -4.96 -5.21
CA ASN A 199 -10.32 -6.23 -5.14
C ASN A 199 -8.90 -6.14 -4.57
N ASN A 200 -8.27 -4.96 -4.57
CA ASN A 200 -6.83 -4.82 -4.38
C ASN A 200 -6.38 -3.74 -3.37
N ASN A 201 -7.22 -2.78 -2.95
CA ASN A 201 -6.81 -1.76 -1.98
C ASN A 201 -6.64 -2.34 -0.56
N GLY A 202 -7.63 -3.07 -0.07
CA GLY A 202 -7.55 -3.78 1.21
C GLY A 202 -7.62 -2.90 2.47
N GLU A 203 -7.83 -1.59 2.35
CA GLU A 203 -7.81 -0.66 3.48
C GLU A 203 -9.20 -0.32 4.02
N SER A 204 -10.24 -0.38 3.18
CA SER A 204 -11.60 -0.01 3.55
C SER A 204 -12.66 -0.98 3.02
N LYS A 205 -13.77 -1.08 3.75
CA LYS A 205 -14.98 -1.81 3.36
C LYS A 205 -15.92 -0.96 2.49
N ASP A 206 -15.69 0.35 2.44
CA ASP A 206 -16.43 1.28 1.59
C ASP A 206 -15.75 1.41 0.22
N VAL A 207 -16.52 1.18 -0.84
CA VAL A 207 -16.02 1.19 -2.22
C VAL A 207 -15.56 2.58 -2.64
N ASN A 208 -16.18 3.66 -2.15
CA ASN A 208 -15.78 5.02 -2.50
C ASN A 208 -14.47 5.39 -1.81
N THR A 209 -14.26 4.98 -0.56
CA THR A 209 -12.96 5.11 0.11
C THR A 209 -11.88 4.36 -0.65
N CYS A 210 -12.14 3.09 -1.02
CA CYS A 210 -11.18 2.32 -1.83
C CYS A 210 -10.86 3.02 -3.15
N PHE A 211 -11.88 3.54 -3.83
CA PHE A 211 -11.72 4.30 -5.08
C PHE A 211 -10.83 5.53 -4.89
N ASN A 212 -11.04 6.30 -3.82
CA ASN A 212 -10.24 7.47 -3.52
C ASN A 212 -8.78 7.11 -3.19
N ASN A 213 -8.54 5.97 -2.53
CA ASN A 213 -7.20 5.53 -2.14
C ASN A 213 -6.36 5.05 -3.33
N ILE A 214 -6.99 4.44 -4.34
CA ILE A 214 -6.25 3.95 -5.51
C ILE A 214 -5.98 5.04 -6.56
N MET A 215 -6.76 6.13 -6.53
CA MET A 215 -6.61 7.25 -7.47
C MET A 215 -5.64 8.26 -6.89
N ASN A 216 -4.79 8.87 -7.73
CA ASN A 216 -3.91 9.95 -7.35
C ASN A 216 -4.71 11.10 -6.73
N THR A 217 -4.63 11.17 -5.41
CA THR A 217 -5.06 12.30 -4.61
C THR A 217 -3.84 12.82 -3.86
N LYS A 218 -3.70 14.14 -3.82
CA LYS A 218 -2.71 14.74 -2.93
C LYS A 218 -3.26 14.60 -1.52
N SER A 219 -2.66 13.73 -0.71
CA SER A 219 -3.00 13.63 0.70
C SER A 219 -1.88 14.24 1.53
N TYR A 220 -2.23 14.93 2.62
CA TYR A 220 -1.24 15.47 3.53
C TYR A 220 -1.15 14.60 4.79
N PHE A 221 0.00 13.92 4.93
CA PHE A 221 0.34 13.13 6.12
C PHE A 221 1.83 13.34 6.45
N HIS A 222 2.11 14.25 7.39
CA HIS A 222 3.48 14.72 7.72
C HIS A 222 4.24 15.41 6.57
N GLY A 223 3.52 15.91 5.57
CA GLY A 223 4.02 16.52 4.34
C GLY A 223 3.02 16.25 3.21
N TRP A 224 3.17 16.96 2.09
CA TRP A 224 2.45 16.57 0.86
C TRP A 224 3.00 15.22 0.41
N ASP A 225 2.18 14.18 0.53
CA ASP A 225 2.44 12.87 -0.01
C ASP A 225 1.59 12.68 -1.27
N ASP A 226 2.09 11.93 -2.24
CA ASP A 226 1.24 11.36 -3.29
C ASP A 226 0.48 10.17 -2.68
N GLY A 227 -0.10 10.36 -1.48
CA GLY A 227 -0.30 9.29 -0.49
C GLY A 227 -1.48 8.37 -0.75
N ALA A 228 -2.27 8.63 -1.80
CA ALA A 228 -3.25 7.70 -2.33
C ALA A 228 -3.05 7.63 -3.84
N ASP A 229 -2.46 6.52 -4.30
CA ASP A 229 -2.26 6.17 -5.71
C ASP A 229 -1.89 4.69 -5.80
N ASP A 230 -2.60 3.80 -5.10
CA ASP A 230 -2.30 2.36 -5.11
C ASP A 230 -2.43 1.72 -6.51
N LEU A 231 -3.03 2.44 -7.47
CA LEU A 231 -3.00 2.06 -8.88
C LEU A 231 -1.69 2.45 -9.56
N GLY A 232 -1.10 3.58 -9.16
CA GLY A 232 0.14 4.16 -9.68
C GLY A 232 1.40 3.68 -8.98
N TYR A 233 1.32 3.11 -7.77
CA TYR A 233 2.46 2.56 -7.06
C TYR A 233 2.10 1.34 -6.19
N HIS A 234 3.00 0.37 -6.12
CA HIS A 234 2.81 -0.86 -5.36
C HIS A 234 4.05 -1.17 -4.51
N ARG A 235 3.82 -1.73 -3.32
CA ARG A 235 4.86 -2.38 -2.51
C ARG A 235 4.87 -3.90 -2.65
N PHE A 236 3.87 -4.47 -3.33
CA PHE A 236 3.89 -5.84 -3.81
C PHE A 236 4.45 -5.88 -5.23
N LEU A 237 4.99 -7.02 -5.64
CA LEU A 237 5.25 -7.22 -7.07
C LEU A 237 3.90 -7.19 -7.83
N PRO A 238 3.75 -6.34 -8.85
CA PRO A 238 2.54 -6.32 -9.66
C PRO A 238 2.27 -7.68 -10.33
N ALA A 239 1.00 -8.01 -10.53
CA ALA A 239 0.60 -9.30 -11.12
C ALA A 239 1.01 -9.44 -12.59
N GLN A 240 1.24 -8.31 -13.27
CA GLN A 240 1.64 -8.25 -14.67
C GLN A 240 2.70 -7.17 -14.89
N GLU A 241 3.46 -7.32 -15.97
CA GLU A 241 4.60 -6.43 -16.26
C GLU A 241 4.19 -5.07 -16.83
N PHE A 242 3.05 -5.00 -17.53
CA PHE A 242 2.59 -3.79 -18.21
C PHE A 242 1.08 -3.61 -18.08
N HIS A 243 0.60 -2.37 -18.19
CA HIS A 243 -0.80 -2.05 -18.49
C HIS A 243 -0.90 -1.37 -19.86
N ASN A 244 -1.96 -1.63 -20.60
CA ASN A 244 -2.26 -0.93 -21.85
C ASN A 244 -3.29 0.18 -21.59
N TYR A 245 -2.87 1.43 -21.72
CA TYR A 245 -3.74 2.60 -21.55
C TYR A 245 -4.18 3.12 -22.91
N THR A 246 -5.48 3.11 -23.18
CA THR A 246 -6.06 3.78 -24.36
C THR A 246 -6.54 5.16 -23.97
N MET A 247 -5.93 6.18 -24.55
CA MET A 247 -6.09 7.57 -24.17
C MET A 247 -6.57 8.42 -25.34
N ARG A 248 -7.25 9.52 -25.02
CA ARG A 248 -7.56 10.59 -25.97
C ARG A 248 -7.25 11.94 -25.33
N CYS A 249 -6.57 12.81 -26.05
CA CYS A 249 -6.10 14.09 -25.51
C CYS A 249 -6.99 15.24 -26.01
N PRO A 250 -7.37 16.20 -25.14
CA PRO A 250 -8.20 17.32 -25.54
C PRO A 250 -7.41 18.31 -26.40
N LYS A 251 -8.01 18.78 -27.50
CA LYS A 251 -7.35 19.68 -28.47
C LYS A 251 -7.05 21.08 -27.94
N GLN A 252 -7.78 21.58 -26.92
CA GLN A 252 -7.60 22.94 -26.38
C GLN A 252 -7.63 23.00 -24.85
N GLY A 253 -6.79 22.21 -24.19
CA GLY A 253 -6.63 22.27 -22.73
C GLY A 253 -7.66 21.42 -21.97
N THR A 254 -7.66 21.52 -20.63
CA THR A 254 -8.31 20.54 -19.73
C THR A 254 -9.64 21.00 -19.13
N LYS A 255 -10.28 22.04 -19.70
CA LYS A 255 -11.53 22.58 -19.15
C LYS A 255 -12.66 21.53 -19.18
N ALA A 256 -13.47 21.52 -18.13
CA ALA A 256 -14.53 20.51 -17.89
C ALA A 256 -15.67 20.46 -18.94
N ILE A 257 -15.73 21.41 -19.87
CA ILE A 257 -16.78 21.51 -20.91
C ILE A 257 -16.30 21.13 -22.31
N GLN A 258 -15.03 20.81 -22.49
CA GLN A 258 -14.47 20.58 -23.81
C GLN A 258 -14.53 19.09 -24.22
N GLU A 259 -15.11 18.83 -25.41
CA GLU A 259 -15.27 17.48 -25.98
C GLU A 259 -14.49 17.24 -27.27
N ASP A 260 -13.72 18.22 -27.74
CA ASP A 260 -12.89 18.05 -28.94
C ASP A 260 -11.59 17.32 -28.56
N TYR A 261 -11.52 16.04 -28.92
CA TYR A 261 -10.34 15.20 -28.70
C TYR A 261 -9.62 14.90 -30.01
N ASP A 262 -8.33 14.57 -29.88
CA ASP A 262 -7.59 13.85 -30.90
C ASP A 262 -8.05 12.40 -31.02
N GLU A 263 -7.64 11.73 -32.10
CA GLU A 263 -7.90 10.30 -32.28
C GLU A 263 -7.30 9.50 -31.10
N PRO A 264 -8.04 8.52 -30.56
CA PRO A 264 -7.52 7.69 -29.47
C PRO A 264 -6.26 6.93 -29.88
N PHE A 265 -5.36 6.74 -28.93
CA PHE A 265 -4.16 5.94 -29.09
C PHE A 265 -3.91 5.09 -27.85
N THR A 266 -3.24 3.95 -28.03
CA THR A 266 -2.91 3.02 -26.95
C THR A 266 -1.41 3.02 -26.69
N VAL A 267 -1.03 3.09 -25.41
CA VAL A 267 0.35 2.98 -24.95
C VAL A 267 0.46 1.81 -23.99
N GLN A 268 1.47 0.98 -24.19
CA GLN A 268 1.86 -0.06 -23.25
C GLN A 268 2.85 0.54 -22.24
N VAL A 269 2.49 0.52 -20.96
CA VAL A 269 3.22 1.20 -19.89
C VAL A 269 3.74 0.16 -18.89
N PRO A 270 5.08 0.06 -18.70
CA PRO A 270 5.68 -0.91 -17.79
C PRO A 270 5.52 -0.52 -16.34
N TRP A 271 5.50 -1.53 -15.48
CA TRP A 271 5.90 -1.36 -14.09
C TRP A 271 7.43 -1.20 -13.99
N VAL A 272 7.87 -0.12 -13.34
CA VAL A 272 9.28 0.15 -13.09
C VAL A 272 9.57 -0.01 -11.61
N ALA A 273 10.53 -0.86 -11.26
CA ALA A 273 10.91 -1.11 -9.88
C ALA A 273 11.94 -0.08 -9.41
N GLN A 274 11.63 0.68 -8.38
CA GLN A 274 12.60 1.41 -7.58
C GLN A 274 13.35 0.43 -6.68
N VAL A 275 14.67 0.43 -6.82
CA VAL A 275 15.56 -0.52 -6.14
C VAL A 275 15.94 0.06 -4.77
N PRO A 276 15.81 -0.69 -3.66
CA PRO A 276 16.22 -0.21 -2.35
C PRO A 276 17.74 0.03 -2.30
N PRO A 277 18.20 1.09 -1.64
CA PRO A 277 19.62 1.36 -1.56
C PRO A 277 20.34 0.36 -0.65
N ASN A 278 21.67 0.30 -0.80
CA ASN A 278 22.58 -0.32 0.16
C ASN A 278 22.51 -1.85 0.29
N PHE A 279 22.35 -2.57 -0.83
CA PHE A 279 22.70 -3.99 -0.91
C PHE A 279 23.64 -4.26 -2.11
N SER A 280 24.42 -5.33 -2.04
CA SER A 280 25.39 -5.72 -3.09
C SER A 280 24.99 -6.96 -3.89
N ASP A 281 24.27 -7.87 -3.25
CA ASP A 281 23.96 -9.23 -3.73
C ASP A 281 22.81 -9.80 -2.90
N ALA A 282 22.32 -10.99 -3.25
CA ALA A 282 21.18 -11.63 -2.60
C ALA A 282 21.45 -11.98 -1.13
N ASP A 283 22.66 -12.44 -0.79
CA ASP A 283 23.03 -12.78 0.59
C ASP A 283 23.04 -11.52 1.47
N ASN A 284 23.64 -10.44 0.98
CA ASN A 284 23.65 -9.15 1.66
C ASN A 284 22.25 -8.56 1.80
N TYR A 285 21.41 -8.67 0.76
CA TYR A 285 20.00 -8.28 0.81
C TYR A 285 19.26 -9.05 1.91
N TRP A 286 19.44 -10.38 1.95
CA TRP A 286 18.81 -11.25 2.93
C TRP A 286 19.21 -10.89 4.36
N THR A 287 20.51 -10.73 4.63
CA THR A 287 20.99 -10.34 5.95
C THR A 287 20.46 -8.98 6.39
N LYS A 288 20.33 -8.05 5.45
CA LYS A 288 19.91 -6.67 5.76
C LYS A 288 18.41 -6.54 6.00
N PHE A 289 17.60 -7.11 5.11
CA PHE A 289 16.16 -6.86 5.07
C PHE A 289 15.33 -8.05 5.55
N CYS A 290 15.87 -9.26 5.57
CA CYS A 290 15.10 -10.48 5.85
C CYS A 290 15.47 -11.08 7.22
N GLN A 291 16.76 -11.11 7.58
CA GLN A 291 17.21 -11.65 8.88
C GLN A 291 17.02 -10.70 10.07
N SER A 292 16.87 -9.40 9.85
CA SER A 292 16.76 -8.39 10.92
C SER A 292 15.50 -8.56 11.78
N ALA A 293 14.51 -9.33 11.32
CA ALA A 293 13.33 -9.73 12.10
C ALA A 293 13.56 -10.96 13.00
N HIS A 294 14.61 -11.77 12.79
CA HIS A 294 14.77 -13.08 13.44
C HIS A 294 15.90 -13.17 14.48
N HIS A 295 16.87 -12.26 14.50
CA HIS A 295 18.09 -12.43 15.32
C HIS A 295 18.47 -11.28 16.25
N GLN A 296 17.78 -10.15 16.24
CA GLN A 296 17.94 -9.23 17.36
C GLN A 296 17.13 -9.76 18.53
N LYS A 297 17.81 -10.48 19.44
CA LYS A 297 17.43 -10.39 20.86
C LYS A 297 17.48 -8.91 21.20
N ARG A 298 16.36 -8.21 21.08
CA ARG A 298 16.21 -6.97 21.83
C ARG A 298 16.31 -7.41 23.27
N ASP A 299 17.36 -6.99 23.95
CA ASP A 299 17.42 -7.04 25.40
C ASP A 299 16.43 -5.97 25.87
N THR A 300 15.13 -6.20 25.65
CA THR A 300 14.07 -5.41 26.24
C THR A 300 14.09 -5.75 27.71
N HIS A 301 14.92 -5.01 28.45
CA HIS A 301 14.82 -4.98 29.89
C HIS A 301 13.50 -4.28 30.20
N TYR A 302 12.42 -5.04 30.32
CA TYR A 302 11.14 -4.49 30.76
C TYR A 302 11.33 -4.01 32.19
N ASP A 303 11.23 -2.70 32.40
CA ASP A 303 11.22 -2.14 33.74
C ASP A 303 9.86 -2.49 34.36
N ILE A 304 9.88 -3.27 35.43
CA ILE A 304 8.68 -3.60 36.21
C ILE A 304 7.96 -2.34 36.71
N HIS A 305 8.68 -1.22 36.89
CA HIS A 305 8.10 0.06 37.24
C HIS A 305 7.29 0.67 36.07
N GLU A 306 7.81 0.60 34.84
CA GLU A 306 7.11 1.04 33.62
C GLU A 306 5.85 0.17 33.37
N LEU A 307 5.97 -1.15 33.54
CA LEU A 307 4.83 -2.06 33.45
C LEU A 307 3.78 -1.81 34.55
N LYS A 308 4.20 -1.39 35.75
CA LYS A 308 3.30 -1.00 36.84
C LYS A 308 2.63 0.35 36.59
N MET A 309 3.35 1.32 36.01
CA MET A 309 2.77 2.61 35.60
C MET A 309 1.70 2.41 34.51
N ILE A 310 1.95 1.53 33.53
CA ILE A 310 0.96 1.10 32.53
C ILE A 310 -0.25 0.42 33.20
N HIS A 311 -0.03 -0.32 34.29
CA HIS A 311 -1.07 -1.06 35.01
C HIS A 311 -1.95 -0.17 35.92
N GLU A 312 -1.37 0.88 36.51
CA GLU A 312 -1.97 1.68 37.60
C GLU A 312 -2.83 2.88 37.14
N GLY A 313 -3.07 3.06 35.84
CA GLY A 313 -4.17 3.92 35.36
C GLY A 313 -3.84 4.98 34.31
N ASP A 314 -2.60 5.04 33.84
CA ASP A 314 -2.18 6.00 32.80
C ASP A 314 -2.24 5.40 31.38
N VAL A 315 -3.23 4.53 31.11
CA VAL A 315 -3.42 3.85 29.82
C VAL A 315 -3.68 4.84 28.66
N PHE A 316 -3.95 6.11 28.96
CA PHE A 316 -4.09 7.19 27.99
C PHE A 316 -3.14 8.38 28.21
N ALA A 317 -2.25 8.33 29.20
CA ALA A 317 -1.18 9.31 29.32
C ALA A 317 0.03 8.82 28.51
N LEU A 318 -0.11 8.86 27.17
CA LEU A 318 1.05 8.88 26.27
C LEU A 318 1.79 10.20 26.53
N ASN A 319 2.59 10.24 27.59
CA ASN A 319 3.59 11.29 27.76
C ASN A 319 4.55 11.21 26.56
N SER A 320 4.63 12.31 25.84
CA SER A 320 5.37 12.53 24.59
C SER A 320 6.89 12.53 24.76
N GLU A 321 7.45 11.66 25.60
CA GLU A 321 8.91 11.57 25.82
C GLU A 321 9.52 10.27 25.27
N GLY A 322 8.71 9.42 24.66
CA GLY A 322 9.21 8.36 23.79
C GLY A 322 9.79 9.00 22.53
N ASN A 323 11.11 9.00 22.41
CA ASN A 323 11.85 9.36 21.20
C ASN A 323 11.55 8.32 20.10
N ILE A 324 10.31 8.29 19.62
CA ILE A 324 9.98 7.72 18.33
C ILE A 324 10.59 8.66 17.30
N ASN A 325 11.52 8.12 16.51
CA ASN A 325 11.92 8.75 15.27
C ASN A 325 10.69 8.76 14.34
N ALA A 326 9.72 9.65 14.62
CA ALA A 326 8.72 10.07 13.66
C ALA A 326 9.49 10.88 12.62
N VAL A 327 9.88 10.19 11.56
CA VAL A 327 10.50 10.80 10.39
C VAL A 327 9.42 11.64 9.72
N GLY A 328 9.42 12.95 9.97
CA GLY A 328 8.60 13.91 9.24
C GLY A 328 8.37 15.20 10.04
N THR A 329 9.12 16.26 9.72
CA THR A 329 8.74 17.61 10.13
C THR A 329 7.62 18.06 9.20
N SER A 330 6.36 17.96 9.64
CA SER A 330 5.22 18.49 8.89
C SER A 330 5.43 19.99 8.66
N LYS A 331 5.41 20.41 7.40
CA LYS A 331 5.46 21.82 6.99
C LYS A 331 4.29 22.10 6.06
N GLY A 332 3.29 22.80 6.57
CA GLY A 332 2.08 23.21 5.85
C GLY A 332 0.97 23.58 6.85
N PRO A 333 -0.02 24.42 6.47
CA PRO A 333 -1.18 24.67 7.32
C PRO A 333 -2.01 23.38 7.45
N TYR A 334 -2.30 22.95 8.67
CA TYR A 334 -3.20 21.79 8.91
C TYR A 334 -4.65 22.10 8.50
N ILE A 335 -5.01 23.38 8.51
CA ILE A 335 -6.33 23.88 8.17
C ILE A 335 -6.24 25.30 7.56
N GLU A 336 -7.06 25.61 6.57
CA GLU A 336 -7.18 26.94 5.95
C GLU A 336 -8.65 27.38 5.82
N PHE A 337 -8.88 28.70 5.91
CA PHE A 337 -10.21 29.31 5.79
C PHE A 337 -10.23 30.26 4.59
N ILE A 338 -10.97 29.89 3.55
CA ILE A 338 -10.99 30.57 2.25
C ILE A 338 -12.39 31.12 1.99
N GLN A 339 -12.50 32.42 1.69
CA GLN A 339 -13.75 33.00 1.19
C GLN A 339 -13.77 32.88 -0.34
N LEU A 340 -14.88 32.39 -0.91
CA LEU A 340 -15.05 32.37 -2.36
C LEU A 340 -15.31 33.78 -2.91
N GLU A 341 -15.03 33.99 -4.18
CA GLU A 341 -15.18 35.31 -4.83
C GLU A 341 -16.45 35.39 -5.70
N GLY A 342 -16.81 36.61 -6.10
CA GLY A 342 -17.92 36.86 -7.04
C GLY A 342 -19.29 36.56 -6.42
N ASP A 343 -20.15 35.87 -7.17
CA ASP A 343 -21.52 35.53 -6.75
C ASP A 343 -21.57 34.53 -5.56
N LEU A 344 -20.41 34.02 -5.12
CA LEU A 344 -20.26 33.11 -4.00
C LEU A 344 -19.55 33.75 -2.80
N ASP A 345 -19.45 35.08 -2.74
CA ASP A 345 -18.80 35.82 -1.64
C ASP A 345 -19.37 35.55 -0.23
N LYS A 346 -20.55 34.93 -0.15
CA LYS A 346 -21.18 34.44 1.09
C LYS A 346 -20.86 33.00 1.45
N VAL A 347 -19.97 32.34 0.71
CA VAL A 347 -19.54 30.96 0.95
C VAL A 347 -18.07 30.94 1.39
N GLY A 348 -17.82 30.27 2.52
CA GLY A 348 -16.49 29.95 3.02
C GLY A 348 -16.17 28.47 2.82
N VAL A 349 -14.91 28.18 2.51
CA VAL A 349 -14.35 26.83 2.48
C VAL A 349 -13.41 26.70 3.67
N VAL A 350 -13.61 25.67 4.48
CA VAL A 350 -12.68 25.23 5.52
C VAL A 350 -11.96 24.02 4.94
N ASP A 351 -10.74 24.23 4.48
CA ASP A 351 -9.87 23.19 3.92
C ASP A 351 -9.08 22.54 5.06
N ILE A 352 -9.45 21.32 5.43
CA ILE A 352 -8.87 20.56 6.54
C ILE A 352 -7.88 19.56 5.95
N GLN A 353 -6.64 19.99 5.78
CA GLN A 353 -5.63 19.23 5.04
C GLN A 353 -5.13 18.00 5.80
N SER A 354 -5.11 18.00 7.14
CA SER A 354 -4.63 16.85 7.91
C SER A 354 -5.01 16.90 9.39
N PHE A 355 -5.20 15.73 10.00
CA PHE A 355 -5.24 15.58 11.46
C PHE A 355 -3.91 15.11 12.03
N SER A 356 -2.88 14.88 11.21
CA SER A 356 -1.56 14.46 11.69
C SER A 356 -0.76 15.65 12.21
N ILE A 357 -1.26 16.24 13.29
CA ILE A 357 -0.80 17.50 13.87
C ILE A 357 0.36 17.21 14.82
N ALA A 358 1.51 17.85 14.58
CA ALA A 358 2.65 17.75 15.48
C ALA A 358 2.29 18.28 16.87
N SER A 359 2.85 17.70 17.92
CA SER A 359 2.50 18.04 19.31
C SER A 359 2.66 19.53 19.61
N GLU A 360 3.70 20.15 19.07
CA GLU A 360 4.00 21.58 19.17
C GLU A 360 2.99 22.48 18.44
N ASP A 361 2.27 21.94 17.45
CA ASP A 361 1.34 22.71 16.61
C ASP A 361 -0.12 22.56 17.04
N LYS A 362 -0.43 21.71 18.04
CA LYS A 362 -1.81 21.48 18.49
C LYS A 362 -2.52 22.74 18.96
N GLU A 363 -1.81 23.61 19.68
CA GLU A 363 -2.36 24.91 20.11
C GLU A 363 -2.60 25.83 18.92
N GLN A 364 -1.67 25.85 17.95
CA GLN A 364 -1.80 26.65 16.73
C GLN A 364 -3.00 26.20 15.90
N PHE A 365 -3.22 24.90 15.73
CA PHE A 365 -4.37 24.34 15.03
C PHE A 365 -5.70 24.83 15.63
N VAL A 366 -5.84 24.78 16.96
CA VAL A 366 -7.03 25.28 17.66
C VAL A 366 -7.20 26.79 17.44
N ASN A 367 -6.11 27.56 17.54
CA ASN A 367 -6.12 29.01 17.32
C ASN A 367 -6.51 29.37 15.88
N ASP A 368 -6.05 28.61 14.88
CA ASP A 368 -6.38 28.79 13.47
C ASP A 368 -7.87 28.52 13.21
N VAL A 369 -8.43 27.46 13.81
CA VAL A 369 -9.87 27.16 13.73
C VAL A 369 -10.70 28.31 14.30
N ILE A 370 -10.36 28.78 15.51
CA ILE A 370 -11.09 29.86 16.18
C ILE A 370 -10.98 31.15 15.37
N SER A 371 -9.77 31.51 14.95
CA SER A 371 -9.51 32.76 14.24
C SER A 371 -10.16 32.78 12.85
N GLY A 372 -10.12 31.64 12.14
CA GLY A 372 -10.76 31.47 10.84
C GLY A 372 -12.28 31.61 10.90
N LEU A 373 -12.92 31.00 11.91
CA LEU A 373 -14.36 31.14 12.13
C LEU A 373 -14.75 32.58 12.51
N GLN A 374 -13.97 33.25 13.35
CA GLN A 374 -14.18 34.66 13.67
C GLN A 374 -14.02 35.57 12.45
N ASP A 375 -13.11 35.25 11.53
CA ASP A 375 -12.94 35.98 10.28
C ASP A 375 -14.12 35.77 9.33
N PHE A 376 -14.61 34.52 9.20
CA PHE A 376 -15.83 34.21 8.46
C PHE A 376 -17.05 34.96 9.01
N GLU A 377 -17.19 35.03 10.34
CA GLU A 377 -18.25 35.83 10.99
C GLU A 377 -18.13 37.32 10.63
N LYS A 378 -16.93 37.91 10.74
CA LYS A 378 -16.69 39.33 10.40
C LYS A 378 -16.97 39.64 8.93
N LYS A 379 -16.68 38.70 8.03
CA LYS A 379 -16.96 38.81 6.58
C LYS A 379 -18.42 38.53 6.23
N GLY A 380 -19.22 38.09 7.20
CA GLY A 380 -20.63 37.76 7.02
C GLY A 380 -20.81 36.59 6.06
N ILE A 381 -19.99 35.55 6.19
CA ILE A 381 -20.15 34.26 5.51
C ILE A 381 -21.42 33.58 6.03
N GLU A 382 -22.23 33.05 5.13
CA GLU A 382 -23.53 32.44 5.47
C GLU A 382 -23.55 30.92 5.25
N LYS A 383 -22.61 30.40 4.45
CA LYS A 383 -22.49 28.98 4.11
C LYS A 383 -21.04 28.53 4.24
N ILE A 384 -20.84 27.34 4.80
CA ILE A 384 -19.53 26.73 4.95
C ILE A 384 -19.50 25.42 4.18
N ILE A 385 -18.42 25.21 3.42
CA ILE A 385 -18.03 23.94 2.83
C ILE A 385 -16.87 23.41 3.68
N LEU A 386 -17.00 22.20 4.22
CA LEU A 386 -15.88 21.49 4.84
C LEU A 386 -15.23 20.63 3.77
N ASP A 387 -13.96 20.88 3.47
CA ASP A 387 -13.17 20.11 2.51
C ASP A 387 -12.17 19.23 3.28
N LEU A 388 -12.33 17.91 3.14
CA LEU A 388 -11.41 16.91 3.69
C LEU A 388 -10.81 16.05 2.56
N SER A 389 -10.92 16.49 1.31
CA SER A 389 -10.53 15.69 0.13
C SER A 389 -9.05 15.31 0.11
N SER A 390 -8.21 16.06 0.83
CA SER A 390 -6.76 15.82 0.95
C SER A 390 -6.35 15.29 2.34
N ASN A 391 -7.31 14.96 3.22
CA ASN A 391 -7.04 14.60 4.61
C ASN A 391 -6.80 13.09 4.78
N GLY A 392 -5.55 12.71 5.04
CA GLY A 392 -5.16 11.31 5.29
C GLY A 392 -5.47 10.79 6.70
N GLY A 393 -6.09 11.60 7.57
CA GLY A 393 -6.34 11.26 8.96
C GLY A 393 -5.28 11.80 9.94
N GLY A 394 -5.17 11.16 11.11
CA GLY A 394 -4.28 11.55 12.20
C GLY A 394 -4.95 11.50 13.58
N ASP A 395 -4.81 12.56 14.37
CA ASP A 395 -5.34 12.65 15.74
C ASP A 395 -6.88 12.71 15.75
N ALA A 396 -7.52 11.64 16.23
CA ALA A 396 -8.97 11.54 16.32
C ALA A 396 -9.60 12.63 17.21
N CYS A 397 -8.88 13.11 18.22
CA CYS A 397 -9.36 14.19 19.10
C CYS A 397 -9.48 15.52 18.35
N ALA A 398 -8.63 15.76 17.33
CA ALA A 398 -8.74 16.94 16.48
C ALA A 398 -10.01 16.87 15.60
N GLY A 399 -10.36 15.68 15.12
CA GLY A 399 -11.64 15.43 14.43
C GLY A 399 -12.84 15.67 15.35
N GLU A 400 -12.80 15.15 16.58
CA GLU A 400 -13.87 15.36 17.58
C GLU A 400 -14.02 16.83 17.96
N PHE A 401 -12.92 17.58 18.08
CA PHE A 401 -12.94 19.02 18.31
C PHE A 401 -13.70 19.76 17.20
N LEU A 402 -13.43 19.45 15.93
CA LEU A 402 -14.16 20.06 14.81
C LEU A 402 -15.63 19.66 14.80
N ILE A 403 -15.96 18.39 15.03
CA ILE A 403 -17.35 17.93 15.13
C ILE A 403 -18.09 18.71 16.22
N SER A 404 -17.49 18.81 17.40
CA SER A 404 -18.06 19.55 18.53
C SER A 404 -18.24 21.04 18.23
N THR A 405 -17.33 21.62 17.45
CA THR A 405 -17.36 23.04 17.06
C THR A 405 -18.49 23.34 16.07
N PHE A 406 -18.73 22.46 15.08
CA PHE A 406 -19.71 22.71 14.02
C PHE A 406 -21.10 22.12 14.31
N PHE A 407 -21.20 21.02 15.07
CA PHE A 407 -22.40 20.19 15.13
C PHE A 407 -22.89 19.82 16.53
N ASN A 408 -22.30 20.39 17.61
CA ASN A 408 -22.46 19.95 19.00
C ASN A 408 -21.98 18.50 19.24
N SER A 409 -22.24 17.95 20.42
CA SER A 409 -21.73 16.64 20.87
C SER A 409 -21.99 15.51 19.87
N THR A 410 -20.97 14.68 19.68
CA THR A 410 -20.99 13.43 18.93
C THR A 410 -22.18 12.56 19.38
N PRO A 411 -23.03 12.06 18.45
CA PRO A 411 -24.00 11.03 18.79
C PRO A 411 -23.27 9.83 19.42
N ASP A 412 -23.84 9.26 20.47
CA ASP A 412 -23.32 8.03 21.06
C ASP A 412 -23.48 6.89 20.05
N TYR A 413 -22.37 6.44 19.46
CA TYR A 413 -22.38 5.30 18.56
C TYR A 413 -22.28 4.04 19.41
N MET A 414 -23.35 3.24 19.42
CA MET A 414 -23.29 1.92 20.05
C MET A 414 -22.22 1.07 19.33
N SER A 415 -21.07 0.89 19.98
CA SER A 415 -20.02 -0.02 19.54
C SER A 415 -20.09 -1.32 20.34
N ASP A 416 -20.28 -2.44 19.67
CA ASP A 416 -20.10 -3.77 20.24
C ASP A 416 -18.75 -4.31 19.77
N VAL A 417 -17.75 -4.24 20.63
CA VAL A 417 -16.39 -4.71 20.35
C VAL A 417 -16.16 -5.99 21.13
N LYS A 418 -15.70 -7.03 20.43
CA LYS A 418 -15.34 -8.29 21.07
C LYS A 418 -14.33 -8.02 22.19
N TYR A 419 -14.71 -8.42 23.39
CA TYR A 419 -13.85 -8.33 24.55
C TYR A 419 -12.66 -9.29 24.37
N SER A 420 -11.44 -8.76 24.37
CA SER A 420 -10.24 -9.61 24.35
C SER A 420 -10.06 -10.23 25.73
N PRO A 421 -9.83 -11.56 25.84
CA PRO A 421 -9.51 -12.19 27.13
C PRO A 421 -8.27 -11.62 27.82
N PHE A 422 -7.40 -10.92 27.10
CA PHE A 422 -6.27 -10.19 27.69
C PHE A 422 -6.67 -8.89 28.41
N LEU A 423 -7.88 -8.40 28.16
CA LEU A 423 -8.48 -7.27 28.89
C LEU A 423 -9.19 -7.73 30.17
N GLU A 424 -9.47 -9.04 30.29
CA GLU A 424 -10.00 -9.71 31.47
C GLU A 424 -8.91 -9.67 32.56
N ARG A 425 -9.02 -8.69 33.46
CA ARG A 425 -8.14 -8.52 34.61
C ARG A 425 -8.58 -9.40 35.79
#